data_AF-A0A6L3X9G6-F1
#
_entry.id   AF-A0A6L3X9G6-F1
#
_cell.length_a   1.000
_cell.length_b   1.000
_cell.length_c   1.000
_cell.angle_alpha   90.00
_cell.angle_beta   90.00
_cell.angle_gamma   90.00
#
_symmetry.space_group_name_H-M   'P 1'
#
loop_
_entity.id
_entity.type
_entity.pdbx_description
1 polymer ?
#
loop_
_entity_poly.entity_id
_entity_poly.type
_entity_poly.pdbx_seq_one_letter_code
_entity_poly.pdbx_strand_id
1 'polypeptide(L)'
;MAATKPAFNPPGKKGDMIFSALVKLAALIVLLLLGGIIVSLIFSSWPSIQKFGFAFLWTKEWDAPNDIYGALVPIYGTLVTSFIALLIAVPVSFGIALFLAELAPGWLR
;
A
#
# COMPACT_ATOMS: atom_id res chain seq x y z
N MET A 1 -18.66 43.32 -22.95
CA MET A 1 -17.33 42.70 -22.72
C MET A 1 -17.46 41.22 -23.02
N ALA A 2 -16.91 40.75 -24.14
CA ALA A 2 -16.98 39.34 -24.52
C ALA A 2 -15.92 38.55 -23.74
N ALA A 3 -16.35 37.63 -22.88
CA ALA A 3 -15.46 36.72 -22.17
C ALA A 3 -14.87 35.72 -23.18
N THR A 4 -13.56 35.82 -23.43
CA THR A 4 -12.81 34.86 -24.23
C THR A 4 -12.77 33.52 -23.51
N LYS A 5 -13.50 32.55 -24.06
CA LYS A 5 -13.49 31.15 -23.60
C LYS A 5 -12.08 30.59 -23.84
N PRO A 6 -11.37 30.08 -22.82
CA PRO A 6 -10.04 29.53 -23.04
C PRO A 6 -10.15 28.30 -23.93
N ALA A 7 -9.48 28.34 -25.09
CA ALA A 7 -9.39 27.21 -26.00
C ALA A 7 -8.43 26.18 -25.40
N PHE A 8 -8.99 25.09 -24.85
CA PHE A 8 -8.20 23.95 -24.40
C PHE A 8 -7.64 23.24 -25.65
N ASN A 9 -6.34 23.41 -25.92
CA ASN A 9 -5.68 22.65 -26.98
C ASN A 9 -5.49 21.21 -26.49
N PRO A 10 -6.07 20.20 -27.17
CA PRO A 10 -5.87 18.81 -26.79
C PRO A 10 -4.37 18.46 -26.89
N PRO A 11 -3.84 17.67 -25.94
CA PRO A 11 -2.45 17.25 -25.98
C PRO A 11 -2.15 16.58 -27.33
N GLY A 12 -0.99 16.92 -27.91
CA GLY A 12 -0.59 16.34 -29.18
C GLY A 12 -0.47 14.81 -29.07
N LYS A 13 -0.93 14.08 -30.09
CA LYS A 13 -0.97 12.59 -30.11
C LYS A 13 0.36 11.93 -29.69
N LYS A 14 1.50 12.56 -29.98
CA LYS A 14 2.83 12.06 -29.58
C LYS A 14 3.07 12.15 -28.07
N GLY A 15 2.65 13.25 -27.44
CA GLY A 15 2.80 13.46 -25.99
C GLY A 15 1.94 12.48 -25.20
N ASP A 16 0.71 12.26 -25.65
CA ASP A 16 -0.21 11.28 -25.05
C ASP A 16 0.33 9.83 -25.16
N MET A 17 0.92 9.48 -26.30
CA MET A 17 1.55 8.17 -26.50
C MET A 17 2.76 7.95 -25.58
N ILE A 18 3.64 8.95 -25.43
CA ILE A 18 4.79 8.88 -24.52
C ILE A 18 4.32 8.78 -23.07
N PHE A 19 3.36 9.61 -22.67
CA PHE A 19 2.80 9.59 -21.32
C PHE A 19 2.18 8.22 -20.99
N SER A 20 1.34 7.69 -21.89
CA SER A 20 0.72 6.38 -21.70
C SER A 20 1.76 5.26 -21.60
N ALA A 21 2.81 5.29 -22.43
CA ALA A 21 3.89 4.32 -22.38
C ALA A 21 4.66 4.39 -21.06
N LEU A 22 4.99 5.59 -20.58
CA LEU A 22 5.66 5.79 -19.29
C LEU A 22 4.82 5.28 -18.12
N VAL A 23 3.53 5.60 -18.08
CA VAL A 23 2.62 5.14 -17.02
C VAL A 23 2.50 3.61 -17.03
N LYS A 24 2.36 2.99 -18.21
CA LYS A 24 2.31 1.52 -18.34
C LYS A 24 3.61 0.87 -17.90
N LEU A 25 4.75 1.45 -18.27
CA LEU A 25 6.06 0.94 -17.90
C LEU A 25 6.26 1.07 -16.39
N ALA A 26 5.88 2.20 -15.78
CA ALA A 26 5.92 2.38 -14.34
C ALA A 26 5.04 1.35 -13.61
N ALA A 27 3.80 1.13 -14.07
CA ALA A 27 2.93 0.10 -13.51
C ALA A 27 3.53 -1.31 -13.63
N LEU A 28 4.14 -1.62 -14.77
CA LEU A 28 4.79 -2.92 -15.01
C LEU A 28 6.03 -3.10 -14.14
N ILE A 29 6.85 -2.06 -13.95
CA ILE A 29 7.98 -2.08 -13.02
C ILE A 29 7.49 -2.33 -11.59
N VAL A 30 6.48 -1.60 -11.12
CA VAL A 30 5.93 -1.78 -9.77
C VAL A 30 5.41 -3.20 -9.58
N LEU A 31 4.70 -3.74 -10.58
CA LEU A 31 4.20 -5.11 -10.55
C LEU A 31 5.35 -6.13 -10.47
N LEU A 32 6.39 -5.96 -11.29
CA LEU A 32 7.57 -6.83 -11.26
C LEU A 32 8.34 -6.72 -9.94
N LEU A 33 8.45 -5.52 -9.38
CA LEU A 33 9.06 -5.30 -8.07
C LEU A 33 8.28 -6.01 -6.97
N LEU A 34 6.95 -5.89 -6.95
CA LEU A 34 6.10 -6.61 -6.00
C LEU A 34 6.30 -8.12 -6.12
N GLY A 35 6.29 -8.66 -7.34
CA GLY A 35 6.56 -10.07 -7.59
C GLY A 35 7.96 -10.48 -7.10
N GLY A 36 8.99 -9.68 -7.40
CA GLY A 36 10.37 -9.90 -6.97
C GLY A 36 10.52 -9.87 -5.45
N ILE A 37 9.84 -8.95 -4.75
CA ILE A 37 9.81 -8.88 -3.29
C ILE A 37 9.20 -10.15 -2.72
N ILE A 38 8.05 -10.61 -3.23
CA ILE A 38 7.40 -11.85 -2.78
C ILE A 38 8.35 -13.05 -2.94
N VAL A 39 8.96 -13.19 -4.12
CA VAL A 39 9.92 -14.26 -4.40
C VAL A 39 11.12 -14.19 -3.46
N SER A 40 11.68 -12.98 -3.27
CA SER A 40 12.79 -12.74 -2.34
C SER A 40 12.43 -13.13 -0.91
N LEU A 41 11.24 -12.76 -0.43
CA LEU A 41 10.78 -13.11 0.91
C LEU A 41 10.64 -14.62 1.09
N ILE A 42 10.14 -15.34 0.09
CA ILE A 42 10.02 -16.81 0.14
C ILE A 42 11.40 -17.44 0.29
N PHE A 43 12.38 -17.03 -0.54
CA PHE A 43 13.74 -17.56 -0.47
C PHE A 43 14.44 -17.21 0.85
N SER A 44 14.32 -15.96 1.32
CA SER A 44 14.95 -15.52 2.57
C SER A 44 14.32 -16.13 3.82
N SER A 45 13.01 -16.41 3.81
CA SER A 45 12.30 -16.99 4.96
C SER A 45 12.37 -18.52 5.03
N TRP A 46 12.67 -19.20 3.91
CA TRP A 46 12.73 -20.67 3.84
C TRP A 46 13.62 -21.34 4.91
N PRO A 47 14.86 -20.86 5.19
CA PRO A 47 15.70 -21.46 6.22
C PRO A 47 15.11 -21.33 7.63
N SER A 48 14.33 -20.27 7.88
CA SER A 48 13.66 -20.06 9.17
C SER A 48 12.58 -21.11 9.39
N ILE A 49 11.80 -21.44 8.35
CA ILE A 49 10.79 -22.49 8.41
C ILE A 49 11.46 -23.86 8.60
N GLN A 50 12.62 -24.11 7.98
CA GLN A 50 13.35 -25.36 8.16
C GLN A 50 13.90 -25.53 9.59
N LYS A 51 14.39 -24.45 10.22
CA LYS A 51 14.93 -24.49 11.59
C LYS A 51 13.86 -24.57 12.68
N PHE A 52 12.78 -23.80 12.54
CA PHE A 52 11.77 -23.65 13.60
C PHE A 52 10.48 -24.44 13.33
N GLY A 53 10.32 -24.99 12.12
CA GLY A 53 9.11 -25.68 11.69
C GLY A 53 7.87 -24.78 11.63
N PHE A 54 6.70 -25.38 11.43
CA PHE A 54 5.42 -24.66 11.45
C PHE A 54 5.04 -24.11 12.84
N ALA A 55 5.62 -24.67 13.92
CA ALA A 55 5.40 -24.20 15.29
C ALA A 55 5.87 -22.76 15.50
N PHE A 56 6.84 -22.28 14.69
CA PHE A 56 7.31 -20.89 14.65
C PHE A 56 6.18 -19.86 14.58
N LEU A 57 5.12 -20.16 13.82
CA LEU A 57 3.98 -19.26 13.61
C LEU A 57 3.10 -19.11 14.87
N TRP A 58 3.08 -20.13 15.72
CA TRP A 58 2.27 -20.15 16.95
C TRP A 58 3.08 -19.96 18.23
N THR A 59 4.41 -20.02 18.16
CA THR A 59 5.24 -19.83 19.35
C THR A 59 5.39 -18.34 19.67
N LYS A 60 5.26 -18.04 20.97
CA LYS A 60 5.40 -16.68 21.53
C LYS A 60 6.81 -16.42 22.04
N GLU A 61 7.60 -17.47 22.22
CA GLU A 61 8.90 -17.36 22.87
C GLU A 61 9.89 -16.66 21.96
N TRP A 62 10.60 -15.71 22.55
CA TRP A 62 11.68 -14.96 21.92
C TRP A 62 12.87 -14.97 22.87
N ASP A 63 13.83 -15.84 22.59
CA ASP A 63 15.07 -16.01 23.34
C ASP A 63 16.24 -15.95 22.35
N ALA A 64 16.69 -14.72 22.08
CA ALA A 64 17.79 -14.45 21.17
C ALA A 64 19.13 -15.09 21.59
N PRO A 65 19.50 -15.15 22.89
CA PRO A 65 20.67 -15.91 23.34
C PRO A 65 20.68 -17.40 22.99
N ASN A 66 19.51 -18.06 23.01
CA ASN A 66 19.37 -19.49 22.73
C ASN A 66 18.90 -19.80 21.29
N ASP A 67 18.92 -18.79 20.41
CA ASP A 67 18.45 -18.88 19.03
C ASP A 67 16.99 -19.37 18.88
N ILE A 68 16.12 -19.10 19.87
CA ILE A 68 14.70 -19.43 19.82
C ILE A 68 13.93 -18.17 19.42
N TYR A 69 13.30 -18.20 18.25
CA TYR A 69 12.50 -17.08 17.76
C TYR A 69 11.07 -17.53 17.48
N GLY A 70 10.11 -16.67 17.84
CA GLY A 70 8.69 -16.90 17.59
C GLY A 70 8.06 -15.77 16.80
N ALA A 71 7.24 -16.11 15.81
CA ALA A 71 6.57 -15.12 14.96
C ALA A 71 5.22 -14.66 15.51
N LEU A 72 4.65 -15.31 16.53
CA LEU A 72 3.29 -14.97 16.96
C LEU A 72 3.19 -13.54 17.50
N VAL A 73 4.19 -13.10 18.27
CA VAL A 73 4.23 -11.75 18.86
C VAL A 73 4.23 -10.66 17.78
N PRO A 74 5.15 -10.66 16.79
CA PRO A 74 5.12 -9.66 15.73
C PRO A 74 3.86 -9.76 14.86
N ILE A 75 3.37 -10.96 14.52
CA ILE A 75 2.11 -11.13 13.75
C ILE A 75 0.93 -10.49 14.50
N TYR A 76 0.78 -10.81 15.77
CA TYR A 76 -0.29 -10.26 16.60
C TYR A 76 -0.19 -8.74 16.70
N GLY A 77 1.02 -8.20 16.89
CA GLY A 77 1.27 -6.76 16.91
C GLY A 77 0.84 -6.07 15.61
N THR A 78 1.18 -6.63 14.44
CA THR A 78 0.76 -6.07 13.14
C THR A 78 -0.76 -6.12 12.95
N LEU A 79 -1.41 -7.21 13.35
CA LEU A 79 -2.86 -7.34 13.23
C LEU A 79 -3.61 -6.35 14.12
N VAL A 80 -3.23 -6.26 15.40
CA VAL A 80 -3.86 -5.35 16.34
C VAL A 80 -3.63 -3.89 15.95
N THR A 81 -2.41 -3.53 15.56
CA THR A 81 -2.11 -2.15 15.13
C THR A 81 -2.85 -1.78 13.85
N SER A 82 -2.91 -2.68 12.86
CA SER A 82 -3.67 -2.45 11.63
C SER A 82 -5.17 -2.32 11.91
N PHE A 83 -5.71 -3.14 12.82
CA PHE A 83 -7.11 -3.09 13.21
C PHE A 83 -7.46 -1.76 13.90
N ILE A 84 -6.64 -1.32 14.86
CA ILE A 84 -6.83 -0.01 15.52
C ILE A 84 -6.71 1.12 14.50
N ALA A 85 -5.73 1.06 13.59
CA ALA A 85 -5.57 2.05 12.53
C ALA A 85 -6.82 2.14 11.65
N LEU A 86 -7.39 1.01 11.23
CA LEU A 86 -8.63 0.97 10.44
C LEU A 86 -9.82 1.52 11.21
N LEU A 87 -9.96 1.18 12.50
CA LEU A 87 -11.04 1.69 13.36
C LEU A 87 -11.05 3.22 13.43
N ILE A 88 -9.86 3.86 13.41
CA ILE A 88 -9.74 5.32 13.44
C ILE A 88 -9.88 5.91 12.03
N ALA A 89 -9.21 5.30 11.04
CA ALA A 89 -9.16 5.82 9.67
C ALA A 89 -10.54 5.83 9.00
N VAL A 90 -11.36 4.80 9.24
CA VAL A 90 -12.69 4.66 8.62
C VAL A 90 -13.63 5.83 8.97
N PRO A 91 -13.94 6.15 10.24
CA PRO A 91 -14.83 7.26 10.58
C PRO A 91 -14.28 8.62 10.14
N VAL A 92 -12.96 8.82 10.21
CA VAL A 92 -12.32 10.05 9.71
C VAL A 92 -12.48 10.19 8.20
N SER A 93 -12.28 9.11 7.44
CA SER A 93 -12.46 9.09 5.99
C SER A 93 -13.91 9.37 5.60
N PHE A 94 -14.88 8.81 6.32
CA PHE A 94 -16.30 9.11 6.13
C PHE A 94 -16.61 10.59 6.42
N GLY A 95 -16.03 11.16 7.48
CA GLY A 95 -16.20 12.58 7.81
C GLY A 95 -15.72 13.50 6.68
N ILE A 96 -14.55 13.21 6.10
CA ILE A 96 -14.00 13.96 4.96
C ILE A 96 -14.89 13.78 3.73
N ALA A 97 -15.36 12.56 3.45
CA ALA A 97 -16.23 12.29 2.30
C ALA A 97 -17.55 13.05 2.39
N LEU A 98 -18.20 13.06 3.56
CA LEU A 98 -19.45 13.80 3.79
C LEU A 98 -19.24 15.31 3.72
N PHE A 99 -18.14 15.82 4.28
CA PHE A 99 -17.80 17.23 4.18
C PHE A 99 -17.65 17.66 2.72
N LEU A 100 -16.92 16.90 1.90
CA LEU A 100 -16.76 17.17 0.47
C LEU A 100 -18.08 17.04 -0.33
N ALA A 101 -18.96 16.11 0.05
CA ALA A 101 -20.22 15.88 -0.64
C ALA A 101 -21.28 16.96 -0.35
N GLU A 102 -21.45 17.34 0.92
CA GLU A 102 -22.61 18.13 1.37
C GLU A 102 -22.25 19.57 1.79
N LEU A 103 -21.05 19.79 2.31
CA LEU A 103 -20.70 21.02 3.02
C LEU A 103 -19.60 21.85 2.35
N ALA A 104 -18.84 21.24 1.43
CA ALA A 104 -17.70 21.91 0.82
C ALA A 104 -18.17 22.99 -0.16
N PRO A 105 -17.79 24.26 0.07
CA PRO A 105 -18.14 25.34 -0.83
C PRO A 105 -17.34 25.20 -2.14
N GLY A 106 -17.85 25.69 -3.28
CA GLY A 106 -17.39 25.30 -4.63
C GLY A 106 -15.90 25.51 -4.98
N TRP A 107 -15.16 26.27 -4.18
CA TRP A 107 -13.70 26.48 -4.21
C TRP A 107 -12.86 25.40 -3.47
N LEU A 108 -13.47 24.53 -2.67
CA LEU A 108 -12.81 23.45 -1.92
C LEU A 108 -13.26 22.04 -2.36
N ARG A 109 -14.26 21.99 -3.25
CA ARG A 109 -14.75 20.77 -3.90
C ARG A 109 -13.84 20.41 -5.09
#